data_AF-A0A354X3I4-F1
#
_entry.id   AF-A0A354X3I4-F1
#
_cell.length_a   1.000
_cell.length_b   1.000
_cell.length_c   1.000
_cell.angle_alpha   90.00
_cell.angle_beta   90.00
_cell.angle_gamma   90.00
#
_symmetry.space_group_name_H-M   'P 1'
#
loop_
_entity.id
_entity.type
_entity.pdbx_description
1 polymer ?
#
loop_
_entity_poly.entity_id
_entity_poly.type
_entity_poly.pdbx_seq_one_letter_code
_entity_poly.pdbx_strand_id
1 'polypeptide(L)'
;MKNIVEMCELRKVLFRLDDTEYGCFDHDTDEERERVEEEQKEREGLFHRWGDHIVVDEETGAKLQETIAIVEDSDGKVYELNPRLINRFITEP
;
A
#
# COMPACT_ATOMS: atom_id res chain seq x y z
N MET A 1 -7.53 -31.36 -6.52
CA MET A 1 -6.20 -30.72 -6.57
C MET A 1 -6.10 -29.85 -5.33
N LYS A 2 -5.25 -30.21 -4.37
CA LYS A 2 -4.98 -29.33 -3.22
C LYS A 2 -4.03 -28.26 -3.73
N ASN A 3 -4.48 -27.01 -3.79
CA ASN A 3 -3.59 -25.87 -4.02
C ASN A 3 -2.61 -25.85 -2.85
N ILE A 4 -1.41 -26.37 -3.10
CA ILE A 4 -0.25 -26.12 -2.26
C ILE A 4 0.13 -24.68 -2.55
N VAL A 5 -0.56 -23.74 -1.90
CA VAL A 5 0.12 -22.52 -1.50
C VAL A 5 1.09 -23.02 -0.46
N GLU A 6 2.35 -23.24 -0.85
CA GLU A 6 3.43 -23.38 0.11
C GLU A 6 3.21 -22.31 1.17
N MET A 7 3.17 -22.72 2.44
CA MET A 7 3.10 -21.81 3.59
C MET A 7 4.43 -21.04 3.67
N CYS A 8 4.75 -20.26 2.64
CA CYS A 8 5.74 -19.22 2.74
C CYS A 8 5.22 -18.30 3.85
N GLU A 9 5.94 -18.25 4.97
CA GLU A 9 5.70 -17.29 6.02
C GLU A 9 5.89 -15.89 5.43
N LEU A 10 4.81 -15.32 4.88
CA LEU A 10 4.83 -14.00 4.29
C LEU A 10 5.15 -13.00 5.39
N ARG A 11 6.02 -12.04 5.07
CA ARG A 11 6.43 -11.04 6.05
C ARG A 11 5.26 -10.12 6.35
N LYS A 12 4.91 -10.00 7.62
CA LYS A 12 3.91 -9.03 8.08
C LYS A 12 4.46 -7.61 7.90
N VAL A 13 3.62 -6.67 7.51
CA VAL A 13 3.98 -5.28 7.25
C VAL A 13 2.91 -4.34 7.77
N LEU A 14 3.32 -3.18 8.27
CA LEU A 14 2.43 -2.05 8.51
C LEU A 14 2.51 -1.09 7.33
N PHE A 15 1.35 -0.71 6.80
CA PHE A 15 1.24 0.17 5.64
C PHE A 15 0.05 1.13 5.75
N ARG A 16 0.04 2.14 4.87
CA ARG A 16 -1.08 3.09 4.68
C ARG A 16 -1.51 3.09 3.22
N LEU A 17 -2.73 3.55 2.95
CA LEU A 17 -3.26 3.60 1.58
C LEU A 17 -3.11 4.97 0.92
N ASP A 18 -2.88 6.00 1.71
CA ASP A 18 -2.79 7.37 1.23
C ASP A 18 -1.34 7.89 1.29
N ASP A 19 -0.87 8.47 0.17
CA ASP A 19 0.45 9.12 -0.01
C ASP A 19 0.29 10.64 -0.07
N THR A 20 -0.77 11.21 0.53
CA THR A 20 -0.89 12.65 0.66
C THR A 20 0.23 13.20 1.56
N GLU A 21 1.41 13.44 0.97
CA GLU A 21 2.42 14.39 1.48
C GLU A 21 1.81 15.80 1.64
N TYR A 22 0.63 16.03 1.07
CA TYR A 22 -0.18 17.24 1.17
C TYR A 22 -1.22 17.13 2.29
N GLY A 23 -0.72 17.20 3.52
CA GLY A 23 -1.56 17.42 4.69
C GLY A 23 -2.36 18.73 4.59
N CYS A 24 -3.60 18.66 5.06
CA CYS A 24 -4.58 19.75 5.22
C CYS A 24 -5.33 20.14 3.95
N PHE A 25 -6.21 19.26 3.46
CA PHE A 25 -7.43 19.75 2.85
C PHE A 25 -8.31 20.33 3.97
N ASP A 26 -8.82 21.54 3.79
CA ASP A 26 -9.94 22.04 4.59
C ASP A 26 -11.13 21.12 4.25
N HIS A 27 -11.29 20.04 5.02
CA HIS A 27 -12.43 19.14 4.85
C HIS A 27 -13.67 19.89 5.33
N ASP A 28 -14.44 20.39 4.37
CA ASP A 28 -15.64 21.21 4.59
C ASP A 28 -16.77 20.39 5.27
N THR A 29 -16.64 19.06 5.30
CA THR A 29 -17.63 18.15 5.89
C THR A 29 -17.01 17.07 6.79
N ASP A 30 -17.79 16.64 7.79
CA ASP A 30 -17.39 15.56 8.71
C ASP A 30 -17.21 14.21 7.99
N GLU A 31 -17.99 13.94 6.93
CA GLU A 31 -17.88 12.69 6.15
C GLU A 31 -16.55 12.58 5.40
N GLU A 32 -16.05 13.68 4.84
CA GLU A 32 -14.74 13.69 4.17
C GLU A 32 -13.60 13.49 5.15
N ARG A 33 -13.72 14.09 6.35
CA ARG A 33 -12.75 13.91 7.42
C ARG A 33 -12.67 12.45 7.86
N GLU A 34 -13.80 11.79 8.09
CA GLU A 34 -13.84 10.39 8.52
C GLU A 34 -13.26 9.44 7.47
N ARG A 35 -13.53 9.68 6.18
CA ARG A 35 -12.93 8.89 5.09
C ARG A 35 -11.42 9.02 5.03
N VAL A 36 -10.90 10.25 5.14
CA VAL A 36 -9.47 10.51 5.11
C VAL A 36 -8.78 9.91 6.34
N GLU A 37 -9.39 10.01 7.52
CA GLU A 37 -8.88 9.35 8.73
C GLU A 37 -8.80 7.83 8.57
N GLU A 38 -9.81 7.20 7.96
CA GLU A 38 -9.81 5.76 7.69
C GLU A 38 -8.80 5.32 6.60
N GLU A 39 -8.48 6.19 5.63
CA GLU A 39 -7.48 5.93 4.59
C GLU A 39 -6.04 6.14 5.08
N GLN A 40 -5.83 7.09 5.99
CA GLN A 40 -4.53 7.36 6.62
C GLN A 40 -4.19 6.40 7.77
N LYS A 41 -5.18 5.63 8.23
CA LYS A 41 -4.99 4.65 9.29
C LYS A 41 -3.98 3.58 8.89
N GLU A 42 -3.07 3.27 9.80
CA GLU A 42 -2.13 2.17 9.62
C GLU A 42 -2.85 0.83 9.64
N ARG A 43 -2.47 -0.03 8.71
CA ARG A 43 -3.03 -1.37 8.52
C ARG A 43 -1.94 -2.41 8.57
N GLU A 44 -2.26 -3.57 9.13
CA GLU A 44 -1.42 -4.75 9.03
C GLU A 44 -1.76 -5.52 7.76
N GLY A 45 -0.74 -6.01 7.08
CA GLY A 45 -0.89 -6.86 5.91
C GLY A 45 0.25 -7.83 5.74
N LEU A 46 0.15 -8.66 4.72
CA LEU A 46 1.16 -9.63 4.31
C LEU A 46 1.87 -9.10 3.06
N PHE A 47 3.18 -8.93 3.16
CA PHE A 47 4.00 -8.57 2.03
C PHE A 47 4.28 -9.80 1.16
N HIS A 48 3.84 -9.74 -0.10
CA HIS A 48 4.08 -10.81 -1.08
C HIS A 48 5.42 -10.62 -1.76
N ARG A 49 5.62 -9.47 -2.40
CA ARG A 49 6.82 -9.18 -3.20
C ARG A 49 6.94 -7.71 -3.58
N TRP A 50 8.13 -7.35 -4.03
CA TRP A 50 8.34 -6.14 -4.84
C TRP A 50 7.92 -6.42 -6.29
N GLY A 51 7.37 -5.41 -6.94
CA GLY A 51 7.02 -5.40 -8.36
C GLY A 51 7.53 -4.13 -9.02
N ASP A 52 7.39 -4.09 -10.34
CA ASP A 52 7.70 -2.94 -11.16
C ASP A 52 6.43 -2.47 -11.87
N HIS A 53 6.14 -1.18 -11.76
CA HIS A 53 5.05 -0.53 -12.47
C HIS A 53 5.60 0.47 -13.46
N ILE A 54 5.04 0.51 -14.67
CA ILE A 54 5.44 1.49 -15.69
C ILE A 54 4.41 2.61 -15.67
N VAL A 55 4.86 3.79 -15.27
CA VAL A 55 4.05 5.01 -15.26
C VAL A 55 4.48 5.88 -16.44
N VAL A 56 3.54 6.61 -17.03
CA VAL A 56 3.84 7.57 -18.09
C VAL A 56 3.81 8.95 -17.47
N ASP A 57 4.93 9.65 -17.52
CA ASP A 57 5.02 11.05 -17.14
C ASP A 57 4.17 11.88 -18.11
N GLU A 58 3.15 12.55 -17.60
CA GLU A 58 2.16 13.25 -18.44
C GLU A 58 2.75 14.51 -19.12
N GLU A 59 3.77 15.13 -18.53
CA GLU A 59 4.38 16.35 -19.07
C GLU A 59 5.37 16.04 -20.22
N THR A 60 6.16 14.99 -20.06
CA THR A 60 7.25 14.62 -20.97
C THR A 60 6.91 13.44 -21.89
N GLY A 61 5.87 12.68 -21.56
CA GLY A 61 5.51 11.42 -22.24
C GLY A 61 6.50 10.28 -22.00
N ALA A 62 7.45 10.46 -21.08
CA ALA A 62 8.45 9.44 -20.77
C ALA A 62 7.84 8.27 -20.00
N LYS A 63 8.31 7.05 -20.29
CA LYS A 63 7.97 5.86 -19.49
C LYS A 63 8.95 5.77 -18.32
N LEU A 64 8.42 5.92 -17.11
CA LEU A 64 9.15 5.75 -15.87
C LEU A 64 8.83 4.37 -15.29
N GLN A 65 9.86 3.68 -14.81
CA GLN A 65 9.68 2.44 -14.05
C GLN A 65 9.76 2.78 -12.56
N GLU A 66 8.71 2.45 -11.84
CA GLU A 66 8.63 2.62 -10.40
C GLU A 66 8.58 1.27 -9.71
N THR A 67 9.33 1.13 -8.62
CA THR A 67 9.22 -0.04 -7.76
C THR A 67 7.96 0.11 -6.90
N ILE A 68 7.16 -0.94 -6.83
CA ILE A 68 5.95 -1.04 -6.00
C ILE A 68 6.03 -2.24 -5.06
N ALA A 69 5.29 -2.20 -3.97
CA ALA A 69 5.06 -3.34 -3.09
C ALA A 69 3.69 -3.96 -3.32
N ILE A 70 3.62 -5.29 -3.31
CA ILE A 70 2.36 -6.04 -3.35
C ILE A 70 2.06 -6.52 -1.92
N VAL A 71 0.97 -6.02 -1.35
CA VAL A 71 0.56 -6.30 0.04
C VAL A 71 -0.90 -6.74 0.08
N GLU A 72 -1.20 -7.81 0.83
CA GLU A 72 -2.57 -8.28 1.09
C GLU A 72 -2.99 -7.87 2.51
N ASP A 73 -4.16 -7.26 2.67
CA ASP A 73 -4.70 -6.89 3.98
C ASP A 73 -5.39 -8.08 4.69
N SER A 74 -5.89 -7.85 5.90
CA SER A 74 -6.59 -8.88 6.68
C SER A 74 -7.89 -9.39 6.05
N ASP A 75 -8.48 -8.62 5.13
CA ASP A 75 -9.71 -8.98 4.42
C ASP A 75 -9.43 -9.74 3.11
N GLY A 76 -8.15 -9.99 2.80
CA GLY A 76 -7.70 -10.68 1.59
C GLY A 76 -7.63 -9.78 0.36
N LYS A 77 -7.69 -8.46 0.55
CA LYS A 77 -7.58 -7.49 -0.54
C LYS A 77 -6.11 -7.17 -0.81
N VAL A 78 -5.72 -7.27 -2.09
CA VAL A 78 -4.36 -6.99 -2.54
C VAL A 78 -4.24 -5.54 -2.99
N TYR A 79 -3.17 -4.88 -2.55
CA TYR A 79 -2.81 -3.51 -2.85
C TYR A 79 -1.44 -3.44 -3.53
N GLU A 80 -1.33 -2.53 -4.49
CA GLU A 80 -0.08 -2.09 -5.09
C GLU A 80 0.29 -0.75 -4.46
N LEU A 81 1.39 -0.72 -3.70
CA LEU A 81 1.75 0.42 -2.87
C LEU A 81 3.10 0.98 -3.29
N ASN A 82 3.25 2.30 -3.25
CA ASN A 82 4.57 2.91 -3.27
C ASN A 82 5.37 2.41 -2.04
N PRO A 83 6.66 2.05 -2.16
CA PRO A 83 7.49 1.63 -1.04
C PRO A 83 7.48 2.60 0.14
N ARG A 84 7.24 3.91 -0.10
CA ARG A 84 7.12 4.94 0.95
C ARG A 84 5.92 4.72 1.88
N LEU A 85 4.88 4.05 1.40
CA LEU A 85 3.68 3.72 2.17
C LEU A 85 3.85 2.49 3.06
N ILE A 86 4.99 1.81 2.98
CA ILE A 86 5.37 0.76 3.92
C ILE A 86 6.11 1.41 5.09
N ASN A 87 5.47 1.42 6.26
CA ASN A 87 6.05 2.00 7.46
C ASN A 87 7.13 1.10 8.07
N ARG A 88 6.84 -0.19 8.22
CA ARG A 88 7.81 -1.19 8.70
C ARG A 88 7.38 -2.62 8.42
N PHE A 89 8.37 -3.49 8.27
CA PHE A 89 8.18 -4.94 8.39
C PHE A 89 8.09 -5.33 9.86
N ILE A 90 7.08 -6.11 10.22
CA ILE A 90 6.93 -6.66 11.56
C ILE A 90 7.83 -7.90 11.64
N THR A 91 8.93 -7.80 12.38
CA THR A 91 9.74 -8.96 12.76
C THR A 91 9.16 -9.55 14.04
N GLU A 92 8.78 -10.83 14.02
CA GLU A 92 8.47 -11.54 15.26
C GLU A 92 9.77 -11.66 16.11
N PRO A 93 9.71 -11.46 17.44
CA PRO A 93 10.87 -11.51 18.32
C PRO A 93 11.45 -12.92 18.52
#